data_AF-Q2KPJ8-F1
#
_entry.id   AF-Q2KPJ8-F1
#
_cell.length_a   1.000
_cell.length_b   1.000
_cell.length_c   1.000
_cell.angle_alpha   90.00
_cell.angle_beta   90.00
_cell.angle_gamma   90.00
#
_symmetry.space_group_name_H-M   'P 1'
#
loop_
_entity.id
_entity.type
_entity.pdbx_description
1 polymer ?
#
loop_
_entity_poly.entity_id
_entity_poly.type
_entity_poly.pdbx_seq_one_letter_code
_entity_poly.pdbx_strand_id
1 'polypeptide(L)'
;CVSENFHVVQSSKNVIKGISSGGCRLHSFNLLQQHLKEKLSEKKFFIVLDHVWSEDVDKWSSFVTPFQHGRKGSTILLTTRKENVSQIVQHYNFTLSPHRP
;
A
#
# COMPACT_ATOMS: atom_id res chain seq x y z
N CYS A 1 -4.29 5.86 24.58
CA CYS A 1 -3.81 6.69 23.46
C CYS A 1 -3.12 5.78 22.45
N VAL A 2 -3.76 5.47 21.34
CA VAL A 2 -3.16 4.66 20.26
C VAL A 2 -2.34 5.62 19.42
N SER A 3 -1.04 5.37 19.29
CA SER A 3 -0.15 6.18 18.46
C SER A 3 -0.49 5.95 16.99
N GLU A 4 -1.21 6.90 16.40
CA GLU A 4 -1.75 6.90 15.03
C GLU A 4 -0.68 7.16 13.96
N ASN A 5 0.36 6.33 13.91
CA ASN A 5 1.30 6.37 12.79
C ASN A 5 0.88 5.30 11.77
N PHE A 6 0.16 5.71 10.72
CA PHE A 6 0.08 4.91 9.51
C PHE A 6 1.49 4.79 8.94
N HIS A 7 2.16 3.68 9.25
CA HIS A 7 3.48 3.36 8.73
C HIS A 7 3.28 2.59 7.43
N VAL A 8 3.72 3.19 6.32
CA VAL A 8 3.80 2.54 5.01
C VAL A 8 4.48 1.16 5.12
N VAL A 9 5.43 1.01 6.04
CA VAL A 9 6.06 -0.24 6.47
C VAL A 9 5.05 -1.29 6.97
N GLN A 10 4.12 -0.89 7.85
CA GLN A 10 3.10 -1.78 8.40
C GLN A 10 2.10 -2.21 7.32
N SER A 11 1.73 -1.28 6.43
CA SER A 11 0.88 -1.57 5.28
C SER A 11 1.53 -2.61 4.35
N SER A 12 2.82 -2.46 4.05
CA SER A 12 3.56 -3.46 3.28
C SER A 12 3.57 -4.83 3.96
N LYS A 13 3.79 -4.88 5.29
CA LYS A 13 3.71 -6.14 6.05
C LYS A 13 2.33 -6.78 5.98
N ASN A 14 1.27 -5.98 6.09
CA ASN A 14 -0.11 -6.47 6.04
C ASN A 14 -0.43 -7.06 4.66
N VAL A 15 -0.01 -6.38 3.57
CA VAL A 15 -0.17 -6.92 2.21
C VAL A 15 0.61 -8.22 2.06
N ILE A 16 1.87 -8.28 2.52
CA ILE A 16 2.68 -9.52 2.47
C ILE A 16 2.00 -10.66 3.24
N LYS A 17 1.44 -10.38 4.43
CA LYS A 17 0.70 -11.40 5.20
C LYS A 17 -0.57 -11.86 4.50
N GLY A 18 -1.25 -10.98 3.75
CA GLY A 18 -2.42 -11.35 2.97
C GLY A 18 -2.10 -12.25 1.77
N ILE A 19 -0.93 -12.09 1.15
CA ILE A 19 -0.52 -12.86 -0.03
C ILE A 19 0.36 -14.08 0.29
N SER A 20 0.97 -14.13 1.49
CA SER A 20 1.86 -15.21 1.93
C SER A 20 1.32 -15.85 3.20
N SER A 21 1.03 -17.14 3.14
CA SER A 21 0.58 -17.96 4.27
C SER A 21 1.64 -18.06 5.39
N GLY A 22 2.92 -17.85 5.09
CA GLY A 22 3.97 -17.63 6.07
C GLY A 22 4.11 -16.16 6.39
N GLY A 23 3.94 -15.77 7.66
CA GLY A 23 3.99 -14.38 8.10
C GLY A 23 5.26 -13.61 7.67
N CYS A 24 5.20 -12.28 7.69
CA CYS A 24 6.32 -11.44 7.28
C CYS A 24 7.32 -11.20 8.44
N ARG A 25 8.54 -11.76 8.34
CA ARG A 25 9.65 -11.51 9.29
C ARG A 25 10.57 -10.36 8.86
N LEU A 26 10.28 -9.70 7.74
CA LEU A 26 11.09 -8.59 7.24
C LEU A 26 10.78 -7.32 8.03
N HIS A 27 11.83 -6.57 8.40
CA HIS A 27 11.70 -5.30 9.12
C HIS A 27 12.16 -4.10 8.29
N SER A 28 13.06 -4.28 7.34
CA SER A 28 13.52 -3.22 6.44
C SER A 28 12.47 -2.89 5.38
N PHE A 29 12.18 -1.61 5.22
CA PHE A 29 11.22 -1.11 4.23
C PHE A 29 11.60 -1.51 2.79
N ASN A 30 12.88 -1.42 2.45
CA ASN A 30 13.37 -1.79 1.12
C ASN A 30 13.18 -3.29 0.84
N LEU A 31 13.46 -4.15 1.83
CA LEU A 31 13.23 -5.58 1.70
C LEU A 31 11.74 -5.91 1.57
N LEU A 32 10.88 -5.18 2.27
CA LEU A 32 9.42 -5.32 2.13
C LEU A 32 8.96 -4.95 0.71
N GLN A 33 9.48 -3.86 0.13
CA GLN A 33 9.13 -3.45 -1.24
C GLN A 33 9.63 -4.46 -2.27
N GLN A 34 10.86 -4.94 -2.13
CA GLN A 34 11.41 -5.97 -3.01
C GLN A 34 10.56 -7.24 -2.95
N HIS A 35 10.20 -7.69 -1.75
CA HIS A 35 9.39 -8.89 -1.59
C HIS A 35 7.97 -8.73 -2.17
N LEU A 36 7.35 -7.55 -1.99
CA LEU A 36 6.08 -7.23 -2.64
C LEU A 36 6.20 -7.29 -4.15
N LYS A 37 7.27 -6.70 -4.72
CA LYS A 37 7.50 -6.72 -6.16
C LYS A 37 7.59 -8.15 -6.68
N GLU A 38 8.39 -9.00 -6.03
CA GLU A 38 8.53 -10.41 -6.40
C GLU A 38 7.19 -11.15 -6.34
N LYS A 39 6.37 -10.89 -5.31
CA LYS A 39 5.09 -11.58 -5.12
C LYS A 39 3.99 -11.10 -6.07
N LEU A 40 4.02 -9.83 -6.47
CA LEU A 40 2.98 -9.19 -7.28
C LEU A 40 3.32 -9.14 -8.77
N SER A 41 4.60 -9.27 -9.13
CA SER A 41 5.05 -9.27 -10.53
C SER A 41 4.27 -10.27 -11.36
N GLU A 42 3.79 -9.82 -12.51
CA GLU A 42 3.04 -10.62 -13.49
C GLU A 42 1.71 -11.20 -13.01
N LYS A 43 1.27 -10.88 -11.78
CA LYS A 43 -0.01 -11.30 -11.23
C LYS A 43 -1.06 -10.20 -11.38
N LYS A 44 -2.32 -10.63 -11.53
CA LYS A 44 -3.47 -9.74 -11.40
C LYS A 44 -3.93 -9.74 -9.95
N PHE A 45 -4.05 -8.55 -9.34
CA PHE A 45 -4.46 -8.42 -7.94
C PHE A 45 -5.50 -7.32 -7.75
N PHE A 46 -6.26 -7.46 -6.66
CA PHE A 46 -7.12 -6.42 -6.12
C PHE A 46 -6.75 -6.24 -4.65
N ILE A 47 -6.22 -5.07 -4.28
CA ILE A 47 -5.75 -4.79 -2.92
C ILE A 47 -6.52 -3.61 -2.37
N VAL A 48 -7.09 -3.79 -1.17
CA VAL A 48 -7.74 -2.71 -0.43
C VAL A 48 -6.81 -2.27 0.69
N LEU A 49 -6.42 -1.00 0.66
CA LEU A 49 -5.65 -0.34 1.70
C LEU A 49 -6.60 0.53 2.51
N ASP A 50 -7.06 -0.02 3.63
CA ASP A 50 -8.04 0.65 4.47
C ASP A 50 -7.36 1.57 5.51
N HIS A 51 -7.97 2.72 5.75
CA HIS A 51 -7.54 3.68 6.79
C HIS A 51 -6.07 4.10 6.66
N VAL A 52 -5.73 4.78 5.58
CA VAL A 52 -4.38 5.29 5.29
C VAL A 52 -4.18 6.74 5.75
N TRP A 53 -3.09 7.06 6.48
CA TRP A 53 -2.87 8.38 7.12
C TRP A 53 -1.47 8.99 6.90
N SER A 54 -0.56 8.35 6.14
CA SER A 54 0.81 8.88 5.94
C SER A 54 0.83 9.99 4.90
N GLU A 55 1.47 11.09 5.26
CA GLU A 55 1.69 12.26 4.41
C GLU A 55 3.14 12.29 3.85
N ASP A 56 3.91 11.21 4.03
CA ASP A 56 5.30 11.10 3.59
C ASP A 56 5.38 10.67 2.12
N VAL A 57 5.55 11.65 1.24
CA VAL A 57 5.54 11.48 -0.23
C VAL A 57 6.67 10.57 -0.72
N ASP A 58 7.86 10.62 -0.10
CA ASP A 58 8.99 9.79 -0.51
C ASP A 58 8.72 8.30 -0.22
N LYS A 59 8.11 8.02 0.94
CA LYS A 59 7.68 6.65 1.26
C LYS A 59 6.57 6.16 0.35
N TRP A 60 5.67 7.04 -0.09
CA TRP A 60 4.63 6.69 -1.05
C TRP A 60 5.20 6.24 -2.39
N SER A 61 6.17 6.98 -2.94
CA SER A 61 6.82 6.61 -4.20
C SER A 61 7.41 5.19 -4.14
N SER A 62 8.14 4.90 -3.07
CA SER A 62 8.71 3.58 -2.83
C SER A 62 7.64 2.50 -2.64
N PHE A 63 6.53 2.82 -1.98
CA PHE A 63 5.43 1.90 -1.72
C PHE A 63 4.61 1.57 -2.96
N VAL A 64 4.40 2.53 -3.86
CA VAL A 64 3.64 2.32 -5.10
C VAL A 64 4.43 1.45 -6.09
N THR A 65 5.75 1.58 -6.09
CA THR A 65 6.65 0.97 -7.07
C THR A 65 6.43 -0.55 -7.27
N PRO A 66 6.32 -1.40 -6.23
CA PRO A 66 6.03 -2.82 -6.40
C PRO A 66 4.74 -3.12 -7.16
N PHE A 67 3.69 -2.33 -6.94
CA PHE A 67 2.38 -2.56 -7.52
C PHE A 67 2.32 -2.26 -9.01
N GLN A 68 3.20 -1.39 -9.51
CA GLN A 68 3.30 -1.08 -10.94
C GLN A 68 3.76 -2.29 -11.79
N HIS A 69 4.32 -3.31 -11.16
CA HIS A 69 4.78 -4.53 -11.82
C HIS A 69 3.68 -5.60 -11.97
N GLY A 70 2.46 -5.30 -11.52
CA GLY A 70 1.29 -6.15 -11.69
C GLY A 70 0.84 -6.28 -13.16
N ARG A 71 0.12 -7.36 -13.47
CA ARG A 71 -0.51 -7.55 -14.78
C ARG A 71 -1.64 -6.53 -14.99
N LYS A 72 -1.89 -6.14 -16.25
CA LYS A 72 -3.00 -5.26 -16.64
C LYS A 72 -4.33 -5.68 -15.98
N GLY A 73 -5.06 -4.69 -15.47
CA GLY A 73 -6.31 -4.90 -14.71
C GLY A 73 -6.09 -5.19 -13.22
N SER A 74 -4.87 -5.06 -12.71
CA SER A 74 -4.62 -4.96 -11.28
C SER A 74 -5.13 -3.62 -10.75
N THR A 75 -5.70 -3.60 -9.56
CA THR A 75 -6.33 -2.41 -8.99
C THR A 75 -6.03 -2.32 -7.51
N ILE A 76 -5.81 -1.09 -7.04
CA ILE A 76 -5.64 -0.80 -5.63
C ILE A 76 -6.67 0.24 -5.23
N LEU A 77 -7.48 -0.13 -4.25
CA LEU A 77 -8.47 0.72 -3.63
C LEU A 77 -7.90 1.26 -2.33
N LEU A 78 -7.88 2.58 -2.20
CA LEU A 78 -7.44 3.25 -0.98
C LEU A 78 -8.61 3.99 -0.33
N THR A 79 -8.75 3.83 0.98
CA THR A 79 -9.64 4.64 1.81
C THR A 79 -8.79 5.45 2.80
N THR A 80 -9.10 6.73 2.91
CA THR A 80 -8.47 7.64 3.86
C THR A 80 -9.50 8.61 4.39
N ARG A 81 -9.29 9.09 5.63
CA ARG A 81 -10.06 10.20 6.22
C ARG A 81 -9.33 11.54 6.12
N LYS A 82 -8.10 11.54 5.61
CA LYS A 82 -7.25 12.74 5.50
C LYS A 82 -7.24 13.25 4.08
N GLU A 83 -7.68 14.48 3.90
CA GLU A 83 -7.70 15.15 2.59
C GLU A 83 -6.29 15.29 2.01
N ASN A 84 -5.29 15.62 2.83
CA ASN A 84 -3.88 15.68 2.40
C ASN A 84 -3.40 14.36 1.80
N VAL A 85 -3.77 13.23 2.42
CA VAL A 85 -3.41 11.89 1.91
C VAL A 85 -4.14 11.62 0.61
N SER A 86 -5.42 12.00 0.49
CA SER A 86 -6.16 11.91 -0.77
C SER A 86 -5.44 12.67 -1.89
N GLN A 87 -4.97 13.90 -1.65
CA GLN A 87 -4.24 14.69 -2.64
C GLN A 87 -2.89 14.05 -3.04
N ILE A 88 -2.13 13.51 -2.07
CA ILE A 88 -0.89 12.78 -2.35
C ILE A 88 -1.18 11.54 -3.19
N VAL A 89 -2.19 10.76 -2.81
CA VAL A 89 -2.59 9.50 -3.44
C VAL A 89 -3.12 9.73 -4.86
N GLN A 90 -3.77 10.85 -5.15
CA GLN A 90 -4.22 11.23 -6.51
C GLN A 90 -3.07 11.33 -7.51
N HIS A 91 -1.85 11.62 -7.06
CA HIS A 91 -0.68 11.62 -7.94
C HIS A 91 -0.29 10.21 -8.41
N TYR A 92 -0.73 9.19 -7.70
CA TYR A 92 -0.51 7.80 -8.04
C TYR A 92 -1.80 7.20 -8.62
N ASN A 93 -1.70 6.20 -9.51
CA ASN A 93 -2.85 5.59 -10.20
C ASN A 93 -3.73 4.71 -9.28
N PHE A 94 -4.11 5.21 -8.10
CA PHE A 94 -4.99 4.55 -7.15
C PHE A 94 -6.45 4.89 -7.40
N THR A 95 -7.34 3.95 -7.10
CA THR A 95 -8.77 4.24 -7.00
C THR A 95 -9.07 4.71 -5.58
N LEU A 96 -9.57 5.92 -5.45
CA LEU A 96 -10.05 6.45 -4.17
C LEU A 96 -11.51 6.06 -3.97
N SER A 97 -11.82 5.46 -2.81
CA SER A 97 -13.22 5.33 -2.38
C SER A 97 -13.54 6.48 -1.43
N PRO A 98 -14.66 7.20 -1.64
CA PRO A 98 -15.15 8.14 -0.64
C PRO A 98 -15.43 7.37 0.66
N HIS A 99 -14.99 7.91 1.80
CA HIS A 99 -15.38 7.38 3.09
C HIS A 99 -16.87 7.67 3.27
N ARG A 100 -17.69 6.61 3.40
CA ARG A 100 -19.14 6.77 3.59
C ARG A 100 -19.36 7.40 4.98
N PRO A 101 -20.19 8.46 5.10
CA PRO A 101 -20.47 9.11 6.40
C PRO A 101 -21.10 8.14 7.40
#